data_AF-T1D052-F1
#
_entry.id   AF-T1D052-F1
#
_cell.length_a   1.000
_cell.length_b   1.000
_cell.length_c   1.000
_cell.angle_alpha   90.00
_cell.angle_beta   90.00
_cell.angle_gamma   90.00
#
_symmetry.space_group_name_H-M   'P 1'
#
loop_
_entity.id
_entity.type
_entity.pdbx_description
1 polymer ?
#
loop_
_entity_poly.entity_id
_entity_poly.type
_entity_poly.pdbx_seq_one_letter_code
_entity_poly.pdbx_strand_id
1 'polypeptide(L)'
;LSDIFTQGHIDGQLRTYYFSRLYDTSAVPDASAFSGAALINMQSGTFGGGFSLGASFLTANSFGTQSNNPAEIDSTLMGLMGRHESVSALGQAYVQYQNELMQVRAGYQYLNTPWEGQSDSRMLPASYNAVSAVFKPAKGWDVYALRSFEWKSRTSGAYYADNLYYP
;
A
#
# COMPACT_ATOMS: atom_id res chain seq x y z
N LEU A 1 2.55 -24.31 -17.39
CA LEU A 1 1.75 -24.03 -16.17
C LEU A 1 2.56 -24.23 -14.89
N SER A 2 3.47 -25.20 -14.81
CA SER A 2 4.42 -25.35 -13.69
C SER A 2 5.23 -24.08 -13.38
N ASP A 3 5.64 -23.35 -14.42
CA ASP A 3 6.52 -22.18 -14.32
C ASP A 3 5.90 -21.03 -13.51
N ILE A 4 4.57 -20.97 -13.43
CA ILE A 4 3.83 -19.98 -12.63
C ILE A 4 4.23 -20.09 -11.15
N PHE A 5 4.43 -21.32 -10.66
CA PHE A 5 4.74 -21.60 -9.26
C PHE A 5 6.23 -21.84 -9.02
N THR A 6 6.96 -22.40 -9.98
CA THR A 6 8.39 -22.73 -9.81
C THR A 6 9.31 -21.53 -10.04
N GLN A 7 8.88 -20.54 -10.83
CA GLN A 7 9.60 -19.28 -11.06
C GLN A 7 8.96 -18.10 -10.28
N GLY A 8 8.02 -18.41 -9.39
CA GLY A 8 7.44 -17.41 -8.50
C GLY A 8 8.41 -16.98 -7.40
N HIS A 9 8.14 -15.82 -6.81
CA HIS A 9 8.91 -15.27 -5.71
C HIS A 9 7.98 -14.82 -4.58
N ILE A 10 8.43 -15.02 -3.35
CA ILE A 10 7.79 -14.52 -2.14
C ILE A 10 8.84 -13.72 -1.37
N ASP A 11 8.51 -12.48 -1.05
CA ASP A 11 9.29 -11.59 -0.21
C ASP A 11 8.40 -10.89 0.81
N GLY A 12 9.01 -10.13 1.70
CA GLY A 12 8.24 -9.36 2.65
C GLY A 12 9.09 -8.46 3.52
N GLN A 13 8.39 -7.72 4.37
CA GLN A 13 8.97 -6.81 5.33
C GLN A 13 8.25 -6.92 6.66
N LEU A 14 9.02 -6.98 7.74
CA LEU A 14 8.54 -6.67 9.08
C LEU A 14 8.95 -5.23 9.40
N ARG A 15 8.02 -4.43 9.93
CA ARG A 15 8.24 -3.02 10.24
C ARG A 15 7.78 -2.75 11.65
N THR A 16 8.59 -2.08 12.45
CA THR A 16 8.16 -1.43 13.69
C THR A 16 8.34 0.07 13.54
N TYR A 17 7.40 0.86 14.05
CA TYR A 17 7.46 2.29 13.89
C TYR A 17 6.86 3.01 15.10
N TYR A 18 7.70 3.79 15.79
CA TYR A 18 7.28 4.81 16.74
C TYR A 18 7.23 6.17 16.06
N PHE A 19 6.12 6.89 16.22
CA PHE A 19 5.96 8.23 15.65
C PHE A 19 5.33 9.18 16.67
N SER A 20 5.83 10.41 16.71
CA SER A 20 5.30 11.48 17.55
C SER A 20 5.12 12.78 16.76
N ARG A 21 4.09 13.55 17.13
CA ARG A 21 3.88 14.94 16.71
C ARG A 21 3.89 15.81 17.95
N LEU A 22 4.74 16.82 17.92
CA LEU A 22 4.85 17.81 18.97
C LEU A 22 4.17 19.09 18.47
N TYR A 23 3.25 19.62 19.26
CA TYR A 23 2.50 20.83 18.95
C TYR A 23 2.94 21.96 19.88
N ASP A 24 3.34 23.09 19.29
CA ASP A 24 3.72 24.28 20.04
C ASP A 24 2.48 25.12 20.39
N THR A 25 1.49 24.49 21.03
CA THR A 25 0.25 25.11 21.49
C THR A 25 -0.40 24.29 22.59
N SER A 26 -1.03 24.93 23.57
CA SER A 26 -1.82 24.24 24.62
C SER A 26 -3.19 23.75 24.14
N ALA A 27 -3.63 24.15 22.94
CA ALA A 27 -4.94 23.79 22.40
C ALA A 27 -4.99 22.37 21.82
N VAL A 28 -3.85 21.80 21.44
CA VAL A 28 -3.73 20.46 20.86
C VAL A 28 -2.62 19.72 21.59
N PRO A 29 -2.90 18.61 22.28
CA PRO A 29 -1.86 17.86 22.94
C PRO A 29 -0.95 17.15 21.94
N ASP A 30 0.29 16.89 22.35
CA ASP A 30 1.21 16.04 21.61
C ASP A 30 0.60 14.65 21.41
N ALA A 31 0.86 14.06 20.23
CA ALA A 31 0.29 12.77 19.86
C ALA A 31 1.39 11.78 19.49
N SER A 32 1.27 10.53 19.93
CA SER A 32 2.23 9.47 19.56
C SER A 32 1.57 8.11 19.35
N ALA A 33 2.26 7.22 18.64
CA ALA A 33 1.85 5.84 18.45
C ALA A 33 3.06 4.93 18.22
N PHE A 34 2.94 3.66 18.64
CA PHE A 34 3.94 2.62 18.40
C PHE A 34 3.28 1.33 17.90
N SER A 35 3.70 0.89 16.71
CA SER A 35 3.04 -0.22 16.03
C SER A 35 4.01 -1.12 15.27
N GLY A 36 3.55 -2.34 15.02
CA GLY A 36 4.22 -3.35 14.21
C GLY A 36 3.41 -3.70 12.97
N ALA A 37 4.07 -4.02 11.86
CA ALA A 37 3.44 -4.45 10.63
C ALA A 37 4.21 -5.60 9.96
N ALA A 38 3.48 -6.43 9.23
CA ALA A 38 4.01 -7.44 8.33
C ALA A 38 3.41 -7.23 6.94
N LEU A 39 4.29 -7.19 5.94
CA LEU A 39 3.94 -7.09 4.53
C LEU A 39 4.52 -8.32 3.85
N ILE A 40 3.69 -9.09 3.17
CA ILE A 40 4.08 -10.31 2.44
C ILE A 40 3.67 -10.12 0.99
N ASN A 41 4.63 -10.16 0.08
CA ASN A 41 4.43 -10.06 -1.35
C ASN A 41 4.62 -11.43 -2.00
N MET A 42 3.79 -11.72 -2.98
CA MET A 42 3.85 -12.94 -3.79
C MET A 42 3.75 -12.53 -5.25
N GLN A 43 4.68 -13.01 -6.07
CA GLN A 43 4.66 -12.81 -7.51
C GLN A 43 4.80 -14.17 -8.20
N SER A 44 3.96 -14.43 -9.21
CA SER A 44 4.11 -15.63 -10.03
C SER A 44 5.28 -15.51 -10.99
N GLY A 45 5.75 -16.65 -11.49
CA GLY A 45 6.56 -16.67 -12.71
C GLY A 45 5.80 -16.11 -13.91
N THR A 46 6.53 -15.76 -14.96
CA THR A 46 5.94 -15.32 -16.23
C THR A 46 5.33 -16.50 -16.98
N PHE A 47 4.14 -16.30 -17.56
CA PHE A 47 3.45 -17.27 -18.41
C PHE A 47 2.84 -16.59 -19.64
N GLY A 48 2.37 -17.38 -20.61
CA GLY A 48 1.64 -16.87 -21.78
C GLY A 48 2.38 -15.81 -22.60
N GLY A 49 3.72 -15.83 -22.61
CA GLY A 49 4.54 -14.88 -23.38
C GLY A 49 4.68 -13.48 -22.77
N GLY A 50 4.36 -13.29 -21.48
CA GLY A 50 4.58 -12.01 -20.79
C GLY A 50 3.66 -11.72 -19.61
N PHE A 51 2.71 -12.60 -19.30
CA PHE A 51 1.78 -12.42 -18.19
C PHE A 51 2.38 -12.84 -16.85
N SER A 52 2.02 -12.14 -15.77
CA SER A 52 2.30 -12.53 -14.39
C SER A 52 1.17 -12.08 -13.45
N LEU A 53 1.09 -12.72 -12.30
CA LEU A 53 0.16 -12.39 -11.22
C LEU A 53 0.96 -11.87 -10.02
N GLY A 54 0.40 -10.91 -9.29
CA GLY A 54 0.98 -10.45 -8.03
C GLY A 54 -0.08 -10.22 -6.96
N ALA A 55 0.25 -10.56 -5.73
CA ALA A 55 -0.59 -10.37 -4.56
C ALA A 55 0.25 -9.91 -3.37
N SER A 56 -0.32 -9.06 -2.51
CA SER A 56 0.33 -8.66 -1.25
C SER A 56 -0.67 -8.69 -0.11
N PHE A 57 -0.33 -9.41 0.96
CA PHE A 57 -1.06 -9.37 2.22
C PHE A 57 -0.33 -8.45 3.19
N LEU A 58 -1.09 -7.57 3.84
CA LEU A 58 -0.59 -6.55 4.75
C LEU A 58 -1.33 -6.70 6.08
N THR A 59 -0.61 -6.59 7.19
CA THR A 59 -1.21 -6.40 8.51
C THR A 59 -0.40 -5.43 9.35
N ALA A 60 -1.05 -4.58 10.13
CA ALA A 60 -0.45 -3.66 11.08
C ALA A 60 -1.26 -3.68 12.39
N ASN A 61 -0.57 -3.61 13.53
CA ASN A 61 -1.15 -3.71 14.87
C ASN A 61 -0.45 -2.73 15.82
N SER A 62 -1.22 -2.07 16.68
CA SER A 62 -0.69 -1.32 17.82
C SER A 62 -0.03 -2.25 18.82
N PHE A 63 1.06 -1.80 19.44
CA PHE A 63 1.62 -2.48 20.61
C PHE A 63 0.86 -2.17 21.90
N GLY A 64 -0.16 -1.30 21.86
CA GLY A 64 -0.99 -0.96 23.02
C GLY A 64 -0.26 -0.08 24.05
N THR A 65 0.85 0.54 23.69
CA THR A 65 1.65 1.42 24.56
C THR A 65 1.20 2.89 24.51
N GLN A 66 -0.04 3.13 24.08
CA GLN A 66 -0.60 4.46 23.81
C GLN A 66 -1.20 5.11 25.06
N SER A 67 -1.40 6.43 25.02
CA SER A 67 -2.07 7.16 26.12
C SER A 67 -3.50 6.68 26.31
N ASN A 68 -4.01 6.78 27.55
CA ASN A 68 -5.44 6.59 27.83
C ASN A 68 -6.28 7.77 27.34
N ASN A 69 -5.66 8.91 27.01
CA ASN A 69 -6.32 10.06 26.41
C ASN A 69 -6.30 9.93 24.87
N PRO A 70 -7.46 9.75 24.21
CA PRO A 70 -7.51 9.59 22.75
C PRO A 70 -6.93 10.77 21.96
N ALA A 71 -6.91 11.97 22.55
CA ALA A 71 -6.34 13.16 21.90
C ALA A 71 -4.81 13.09 21.79
N GLU A 72 -4.14 12.27 22.61
CA GLU A 72 -2.68 12.08 22.64
C GLU A 72 -2.24 10.88 21.78
N ILE A 73 -3.14 10.28 21.00
CA ILE A 73 -2.82 9.12 20.17
C ILE A 73 -2.75 9.50 18.69
N ASP A 74 -1.61 9.23 18.04
CA ASP A 74 -1.49 9.44 16.60
C ASP A 74 -2.25 8.34 15.83
N SER A 75 -3.26 8.75 15.07
CA SER A 75 -4.14 7.84 14.33
C SER A 75 -3.52 7.21 13.08
N THR A 76 -2.30 7.62 12.67
CA THR A 76 -1.69 7.20 11.41
C THR A 76 -0.87 5.91 11.49
N LEU A 77 -0.63 5.39 12.70
CA LEU A 77 0.01 4.11 12.95
C LEU A 77 -0.90 3.15 13.75
N MET A 78 -2.17 2.98 13.40
CA MET A 78 -3.08 2.05 14.10
C MET A 78 -3.38 2.45 15.56
N GLY A 79 -3.57 3.75 15.83
CA GLY A 79 -3.67 4.28 17.20
C GLY A 79 -5.07 4.58 17.73
N LEU A 80 -6.12 4.56 16.89
CA LEU A 80 -7.46 4.89 17.39
C LEU A 80 -8.07 3.70 18.14
N MET A 81 -8.01 3.76 19.48
CA MET A 81 -8.73 2.82 20.37
C MET A 81 -10.19 2.70 19.95
N GLY A 82 -10.66 1.45 19.79
CA GLY A 82 -12.04 1.16 19.39
C GLY A 82 -12.38 1.35 17.91
N ARG A 83 -11.44 1.79 17.05
CA ARG A 83 -11.65 1.90 15.59
C ARG A 83 -10.56 1.23 14.73
N HIS A 84 -9.28 1.33 15.11
CA HIS A 84 -8.17 0.89 14.25
C HIS A 84 -6.94 0.41 15.03
N GLU A 85 -7.09 -0.41 16.07
CA GLU A 85 -5.92 -1.00 16.76
C GLU A 85 -5.18 -2.01 15.87
N SER A 86 -5.86 -2.50 14.84
CA SER A 86 -5.27 -3.31 13.79
C SER A 86 -5.91 -3.03 12.44
N VAL A 87 -5.14 -3.22 11.37
CA VAL A 87 -5.61 -3.24 9.99
C VAL A 87 -4.98 -4.41 9.28
N SER A 88 -5.77 -5.15 8.52
CA SER A 88 -5.30 -6.15 7.57
C SER A 88 -5.93 -5.89 6.21
N ALA A 89 -5.17 -6.07 5.13
CA ALA A 89 -5.61 -5.74 3.79
C ALA A 89 -4.91 -6.57 2.71
N LEU A 90 -5.56 -6.68 1.55
CA LEU A 90 -4.88 -6.99 0.29
C LEU A 90 -4.31 -5.70 -0.31
N GLY A 91 -3.00 -5.51 -0.16
CA GLY A 91 -2.28 -4.36 -0.73
C GLY A 91 -2.15 -4.44 -2.25
N GLN A 92 -1.98 -5.65 -2.77
CA GLN A 92 -1.91 -5.93 -4.19
C GLN A 92 -2.68 -7.20 -4.53
N ALA A 93 -3.25 -7.22 -5.72
CA ALA A 93 -3.96 -8.33 -6.35
C ALA A 93 -4.16 -7.91 -7.82
N TYR A 94 -3.19 -8.23 -8.67
CA TYR A 94 -3.17 -7.76 -10.05
C TYR A 94 -2.76 -8.85 -11.03
N VAL A 95 -3.17 -8.62 -12.28
CA VAL A 95 -2.57 -9.25 -13.45
C VAL A 95 -1.72 -8.21 -14.17
N GLN A 96 -0.56 -8.65 -14.67
CA GLN A 96 0.35 -7.82 -15.45
C GLN A 96 0.68 -8.54 -16.76
N TYR A 97 0.81 -7.77 -17.83
CA TYR A 97 1.52 -8.18 -19.04
C TYR A 97 2.75 -7.29 -19.23
N GLN A 98 3.88 -7.88 -19.59
CA GLN A 98 5.10 -7.14 -19.88
C GLN A 98 5.91 -7.76 -21.02
N ASN A 99 6.39 -6.91 -21.91
CA ASN A 99 7.40 -7.22 -22.91
C ASN A 99 8.42 -6.07 -23.00
N GLU A 100 9.28 -6.07 -24.02
CA GLU A 100 10.32 -5.06 -24.20
C GLU A 100 9.78 -3.64 -24.45
N LEU A 101 8.60 -3.51 -25.05
CA LEU A 101 8.00 -2.24 -25.47
C LEU A 101 6.99 -1.69 -24.47
N MET A 102 6.36 -2.54 -23.66
CA MET A 102 5.30 -2.11 -22.76
C MET A 102 5.12 -2.98 -21.52
N GLN A 103 4.58 -2.34 -20.49
CA GLN A 103 4.01 -3.00 -19.33
C GLN A 103 2.57 -2.49 -19.15
N VAL A 104 1.63 -3.40 -18.91
CA VAL A 104 0.24 -3.09 -18.56
C VAL A 104 -0.12 -3.87 -17.30
N ARG A 105 -0.74 -3.21 -16.32
CA ARG A 105 -1.14 -3.83 -15.04
C ARG A 105 -2.56 -3.41 -14.67
N ALA A 106 -3.38 -4.39 -14.30
CA ALA A 106 -4.77 -4.19 -13.90
C ALA A 106 -5.08 -4.87 -12.55
N GLY A 107 -5.84 -4.17 -11.70
CA GLY A 107 -6.23 -4.62 -10.37
C GLY A 107 -5.59 -3.80 -9.25
N TYR A 108 -5.54 -4.38 -8.06
CA TYR A 108 -4.95 -3.74 -6.88
C TYR A 108 -3.44 -3.69 -7.00
N GLN A 109 -2.88 -2.49 -6.99
CA GLN A 109 -1.47 -2.28 -7.26
C GLN A 109 -0.93 -1.07 -6.51
N TYR A 110 0.37 -1.10 -6.23
CA TYR A 110 1.10 0.12 -5.92
C TYR A 110 1.36 0.89 -7.21
N LEU A 111 1.08 2.19 -7.17
CA LEU A 111 1.44 3.12 -8.23
C LEU A 111 2.67 3.90 -7.79
N ASN A 112 3.57 4.13 -8.75
CA ASN A 112 4.75 4.97 -8.60
C ASN A 112 4.87 5.84 -9.84
N THR A 113 3.92 6.76 -9.98
CA THR A 113 3.86 7.74 -11.07
C THR A 113 4.13 9.13 -10.49
N PRO A 114 4.44 10.14 -11.33
CA PRO A 114 4.58 11.51 -10.86
C PRO A 114 3.34 12.09 -10.15
N TRP A 115 2.16 11.50 -10.34
CA TRP A 115 0.88 12.01 -9.83
C TRP A 115 0.29 11.16 -8.69
N GLU A 116 0.46 9.84 -8.78
CA GLU A 116 -0.04 8.86 -7.81
C GLU A 116 1.10 7.98 -7.31
N GLY A 117 1.29 7.96 -6.00
CA GLY A 117 2.36 7.25 -5.31
C GLY A 117 1.87 6.44 -4.12
N GLN A 118 2.66 5.46 -3.69
CA GLN A 118 2.31 4.53 -2.61
C GLN A 118 2.24 5.14 -1.19
N SER A 119 2.54 6.44 -0.99
CA SER A 119 2.50 7.13 0.31
C SER A 119 2.97 6.26 1.52
N ASP A 120 4.13 5.62 1.39
CA ASP A 120 4.64 4.63 2.37
C ASP A 120 5.40 5.28 3.55
N SER A 121 4.91 6.42 4.05
CA SER A 121 5.55 7.19 5.14
C SER A 121 5.06 6.80 6.53
N ARG A 122 4.29 5.70 6.66
CA ARG A 122 3.68 5.21 7.92
C ARG A 122 3.79 3.69 8.01
N MET A 123 2.78 2.97 8.50
CA MET A 123 2.87 1.51 8.63
C MET A 123 2.66 0.77 7.32
N LEU A 124 1.57 1.07 6.63
CA LEU A 124 1.20 0.38 5.40
C LEU A 124 1.26 1.36 4.23
N PRO A 125 1.69 0.91 3.04
CA PRO A 125 1.57 1.71 1.84
C PRO A 125 0.10 1.89 1.45
N ALA A 126 -0.17 3.00 0.77
CA ALA A 126 -1.38 3.18 -0.02
C ALA A 126 -1.31 2.36 -1.31
N SER A 127 -2.45 1.86 -1.75
CA SER A 127 -2.59 1.09 -2.98
C SER A 127 -3.88 1.46 -3.71
N TYR A 128 -3.96 1.07 -4.97
CA TYR A 128 -4.97 1.58 -5.89
C TYR A 128 -5.58 0.42 -6.68
N ASN A 129 -6.89 0.44 -6.84
CA ASN A 129 -7.55 -0.33 -7.88
C ASN A 129 -7.45 0.47 -9.17
N ALA A 130 -6.60 0.02 -10.10
CA ALA A 130 -6.28 0.79 -11.29
C ALA A 130 -6.01 -0.10 -12.51
N VAL A 131 -6.06 0.52 -13.68
CA VAL A 131 -5.38 0.06 -14.89
C VAL A 131 -4.27 1.05 -15.20
N SER A 132 -3.04 0.57 -15.27
CA SER A 132 -1.85 1.37 -15.58
C SER A 132 -1.08 0.76 -16.74
N ALA A 133 -0.45 1.59 -17.55
CA ALA A 133 0.42 1.17 -18.62
C ALA A 133 1.60 2.13 -18.79
N VAL A 134 2.75 1.55 -19.15
CA VAL A 134 3.94 2.29 -19.56
C VAL A 134 4.36 1.76 -20.93
N PHE A 135 4.45 2.65 -21.91
CA PHE A 135 4.88 2.35 -23.27
C PHE A 135 6.22 3.02 -23.55
N LYS A 136 7.14 2.28 -24.15
CA LYS A 136 8.50 2.71 -24.48
C LYS A 136 8.73 2.71 -25.99
N PRO A 137 8.12 3.67 -26.72
CA PRO A 137 8.15 3.66 -28.19
C PRO A 137 9.54 3.94 -28.78
N ALA A 138 10.41 4.60 -28.01
CA ALA A 138 11.78 4.91 -28.40
C ALA A 138 12.67 4.99 -27.15
N LYS A 139 13.99 4.89 -27.35
CA LYS A 139 14.97 5.02 -26.26
C LYS A 139 14.82 6.38 -25.57
N GLY A 140 14.65 6.36 -24.25
CA GLY A 140 14.49 7.55 -23.42
C GLY A 140 13.07 8.11 -23.33
N TRP A 141 12.08 7.44 -23.95
CA TRP A 141 10.68 7.83 -23.86
C TRP A 141 9.89 6.82 -23.02
N ASP A 142 9.31 7.30 -21.92
CA ASP A 142 8.35 6.55 -21.10
C ASP A 142 6.99 7.28 -21.17
N VAL A 143 6.01 6.68 -21.86
CA VAL A 143 4.65 7.22 -21.99
C VAL A 143 3.72 6.48 -21.04
N TYR A 144 3.13 7.21 -20.11
CA TYR A 144 2.27 6.65 -19.06
C TYR A 144 0.79 6.83 -19.41
N ALA A 145 0.00 5.78 -19.20
CA ALA A 145 -1.46 5.83 -19.17
C ALA A 145 -1.95 5.23 -17.85
N LEU A 146 -2.88 5.92 -17.18
CA LEU A 146 -3.39 5.50 -15.87
C LEU A 146 -4.87 5.85 -15.75
N ARG A 147 -5.65 4.91 -15.23
CA ARG A 147 -6.98 5.14 -14.69
C ARG A 147 -7.10 4.45 -13.34
N SER A 148 -7.29 5.24 -12.30
CA SER A 148 -7.57 4.79 -10.94
C SER A 148 -9.08 4.80 -10.68
N PHE A 149 -9.59 3.77 -10.00
CA PHE A 149 -11.01 3.61 -9.69
C PHE A 149 -11.29 3.78 -8.20
N GLU A 150 -10.41 3.19 -7.38
CA GLU A 150 -10.55 3.18 -5.92
C GLU A 150 -9.17 3.23 -5.28
N TRP A 151 -9.10 3.73 -4.06
CA TRP A 151 -7.88 3.87 -3.28
C TRP A 151 -8.03 3.19 -1.92
N LYS A 152 -6.98 2.51 -1.47
CA LYS A 152 -6.81 2.05 -0.09
C LYS A 152 -5.77 2.90 0.64
N SER A 153 -6.22 3.62 1.67
CA SER A 153 -5.33 4.43 2.51
C SER A 153 -4.35 3.59 3.34
N ARG A 154 -3.28 4.23 3.81
CA ARG A 154 -2.30 3.67 4.74
C ARG A 154 -2.89 3.25 6.10
N THR A 155 -4.10 3.70 6.40
CA THR A 155 -4.86 3.40 7.62
C THR A 155 -6.16 2.64 7.35
N SER A 156 -6.39 2.18 6.11
CA SER A 156 -7.62 1.48 5.72
C SER A 156 -7.35 0.02 5.36
N GLY A 157 -8.28 -0.86 5.74
CA GLY A 157 -8.35 -2.24 5.26
C GLY A 157 -9.01 -2.41 3.89
N ALA A 158 -9.80 -1.42 3.44
CA ALA A 158 -10.62 -1.47 2.24
C ALA A 158 -10.29 -0.35 1.24
N TYR A 159 -10.76 -0.56 0.00
CA TYR A 159 -10.68 0.39 -1.11
C TYR A 159 -11.96 1.20 -1.19
N TYR A 160 -11.84 2.49 -1.52
CA TYR A 160 -12.96 3.40 -1.65
C TYR A 160 -12.84 4.27 -2.90
N ALA A 161 -13.97 4.61 -3.51
CA ALA A 161 -14.06 5.50 -4.68
C ALA A 161 -14.17 6.99 -4.31
N ASP A 162 -14.02 7.33 -3.03
CA ASP A 162 -14.24 8.67 -2.47
C ASP A 162 -12.95 9.30 -1.90
N ASN A 163 -13.10 10.55 -1.43
CA ASN A 163 -12.00 11.42 -1.03
C ASN A 163 -11.61 11.27 0.44
N LEU A 164 -10.57 10.47 0.69
CA LEU A 164 -9.50 10.59 1.69
C LEU A 164 -9.80 10.80 3.20
N TYR A 165 -11.03 10.94 3.67
CA TYR A 165 -11.33 11.25 5.07
C TYR A 165 -12.56 10.50 5.58
N TYR A 166 -12.37 9.24 5.96
CA TYR A 166 -13.26 8.43 6.82
C TYR A 166 -14.69 8.19 6.27
N PRO A 167 -15.23 6.96 6.32
CA PRO A 167 -16.66 6.81 6.60
C PRO A 167 -16.98 7.25 8.04
#